data_AF-A0A382PCI3-F1
#
_entry.id   AF-A0A382PCI3-F1
#
_cell.length_a   1.000
_cell.length_b   1.000
_cell.length_c   1.000
_cell.angle_alpha   90.00
_cell.angle_beta   90.00
_cell.angle_gamma   90.00
#
_symmetry.space_group_name_H-M   'P 1'
#
loop_
_entity.id
_entity.type
_entity.pdbx_description
1 polymer ?
#
loop_
_entity_poly.entity_id
_entity_poly.type
_entity_poly.pdbx_seq_one_letter_code
_entity_poly.pdbx_strand_id
1 'polypeptide(L)'
;VYLTVECDPNVQREISEFFTFYVPGYKFMPAFRNRMWDGKIRLFSQKYKEIYFGLFPYIKSFAEERGYNIVCGEDVEIDNKVDKTIVEKFANSLGQSFKVRDYQVDAIHHSLRFNRTLLLSPTASGKSFIIYALIRYYTHLLKDEPKSRCLLIVPTTSLVEQMYTDFKSYGWNVEN
;
A
#
# COMPACT_ATOMS: atom_id res chain seq x y z
N VAL A 1 -9.05 6.12 0.44
CA VAL A 1 -7.74 6.43 -0.21
C VAL A 1 -7.02 7.53 0.55
N TYR A 2 -7.73 8.60 0.90
CA TYR A 2 -7.22 9.69 1.74
C TYR A 2 -7.64 9.52 3.20
N LEU A 3 -6.90 10.16 4.09
CA LEU A 3 -7.31 10.53 5.44
C LEU A 3 -7.74 11.99 5.43
N THR A 4 -8.81 12.29 6.17
CA THR A 4 -9.17 13.66 6.52
C THR A 4 -8.49 14.03 7.83
N VAL A 5 -7.81 15.17 7.87
CA VAL A 5 -7.08 15.66 9.05
C VAL A 5 -7.75 16.92 9.56
N GLU A 6 -8.46 16.80 10.67
CA GLU A 6 -9.07 17.94 11.36
C GLU A 6 -8.08 18.53 12.37
N CYS A 7 -7.68 19.78 12.14
CA CYS A 7 -6.76 20.52 13.00
C CYS A 7 -6.90 22.03 12.77
N ASP A 8 -6.27 22.82 13.64
CA ASP A 8 -6.30 24.28 13.55
C ASP A 8 -5.65 24.81 12.26
N PRO A 9 -6.04 26.00 11.77
CA PRO A 9 -5.53 26.55 10.51
C PRO A 9 -4.00 26.72 10.46
N ASN A 10 -3.33 26.99 11.58
CA ASN A 10 -1.86 27.05 11.66
C ASN A 10 -1.25 25.64 11.45
N VAL A 11 -1.80 24.63 12.12
CA VAL A 11 -1.34 23.23 11.98
C VAL A 11 -1.57 22.74 10.55
N GLN A 12 -2.69 23.09 9.91
CA GLN A 12 -2.95 22.77 8.50
C GLN A 12 -1.88 23.34 7.56
N ARG A 13 -1.38 24.56 7.84
CA ARG A 13 -0.30 25.18 7.06
C ARG A 13 1.03 24.46 7.30
N GLU A 14 1.34 24.10 8.54
CA GLU A 14 2.54 23.34 8.89
C GLU A 14 2.56 21.97 8.20
N ILE A 15 1.45 21.22 8.26
CA ILE A 15 1.29 19.94 7.55
C ILE A 15 1.47 20.16 6.04
N SER A 16 0.84 21.19 5.48
CA SER A 16 0.96 21.48 4.05
C SER A 16 2.41 21.74 3.63
N GLU A 17 3.18 22.49 4.41
CA GLU A 17 4.58 22.77 4.07
C GLU A 17 5.51 21.58 4.35
N PHE A 18 5.25 20.80 5.40
CA PHE A 18 6.03 19.61 5.74
C PHE A 18 5.87 18.49 4.69
N PHE A 19 4.63 18.21 4.26
CA PHE A 19 4.32 17.18 3.28
C PHE A 19 4.44 17.70 1.85
N THR A 20 5.57 18.32 1.54
CA THR A 20 5.84 18.96 0.26
C THR A 20 7.26 18.72 -0.21
N PHE A 21 7.44 18.56 -1.51
CA PHE A 21 8.75 18.40 -2.12
C PHE A 21 8.82 19.06 -3.50
N TYR A 22 10.04 19.41 -3.92
CA TYR A 22 10.28 19.94 -5.26
C TYR A 22 10.20 18.82 -6.30
N VAL A 23 9.52 19.10 -7.41
CA VAL A 23 9.48 18.17 -8.54
C VAL A 23 10.84 18.14 -9.23
N PRO A 24 11.43 16.96 -9.50
CA PRO A 24 12.67 16.87 -10.27
C PRO A 24 12.54 17.63 -11.61
N GLY A 25 13.47 18.56 -11.85
CA GLY A 25 13.45 19.38 -13.08
C GLY A 25 12.46 20.56 -13.07
N TYR A 26 11.81 20.90 -11.95
CA TYR A 26 10.84 22.01 -11.87
C TYR A 26 11.35 23.34 -12.46
N LYS A 27 12.65 23.63 -12.34
CA LYS A 27 13.29 24.83 -12.90
C LYS A 27 13.15 24.97 -14.43
N PHE A 28 12.92 23.85 -15.12
CA PHE A 28 12.73 23.82 -16.57
C PHE A 28 11.26 23.94 -17.00
N MET A 29 10.32 23.79 -16.07
CA MET A 29 8.89 23.83 -16.39
C MET A 29 8.42 25.27 -16.68
N PRO A 30 7.70 25.53 -17.79
CA PRO A 30 7.24 26.87 -18.15
C PRO A 30 6.42 27.56 -17.04
N ALA A 31 5.58 26.79 -16.33
CA ALA A 31 4.77 27.31 -15.22
C ALA A 31 5.62 27.88 -14.07
N PHE A 32 6.77 27.27 -13.78
CA PHE A 32 7.71 27.77 -12.77
C PHE A 32 8.44 29.02 -13.25
N ARG A 33 8.93 29.01 -14.50
CA ARG A 33 9.62 30.16 -15.11
C ARG A 33 8.73 31.40 -15.20
N ASN A 34 7.45 31.19 -15.51
CA ASN A 34 6.43 32.22 -15.59
C ASN A 34 5.81 32.56 -14.21
N ARG A 35 6.35 32.01 -13.11
CA ARG A 35 5.92 32.24 -11.72
C ARG A 35 4.44 31.91 -11.42
N MET A 36 3.82 31.05 -12.22
CA MET A 36 2.46 30.55 -11.99
C MET A 36 2.41 29.33 -11.05
N TRP A 37 3.56 28.68 -10.85
CA TRP A 37 3.72 27.53 -9.95
C TRP A 37 5.07 27.63 -9.24
N ASP A 38 5.15 27.19 -8.00
CA ASP A 38 6.34 27.30 -7.14
C ASP A 38 7.31 26.12 -7.27
N GLY A 39 6.99 25.14 -8.13
CA GLY A 39 7.83 23.97 -8.38
C GLY A 39 7.63 22.83 -7.39
N LYS A 40 6.68 22.97 -6.47
CA LYS A 40 6.43 22.03 -5.38
C LYS A 40 5.16 21.21 -5.62
N ILE A 41 5.18 19.95 -5.19
CA ILE A 41 3.97 19.13 -4.99
C ILE A 41 3.64 19.12 -3.51
N ARG A 42 2.38 19.43 -3.18
CA ARG A 42 1.84 19.35 -1.82
C ARG A 42 0.98 18.10 -1.71
N LEU A 43 1.31 17.20 -0.79
CA LEU A 43 0.57 15.94 -0.59
C LEU A 43 -0.65 16.12 0.31
N PHE A 44 -0.70 17.19 1.10
CA PHE A 44 -1.87 17.59 1.88
C PHE A 44 -2.64 18.69 1.14
N SER A 45 -3.94 18.45 0.92
CA SER A 45 -4.88 19.45 0.39
C SER A 45 -5.47 20.25 1.54
N GLN A 46 -5.09 21.52 1.68
CA GLN A 46 -5.70 22.42 2.68
C GLN A 46 -7.20 22.65 2.41
N LYS A 47 -7.63 22.61 1.14
CA LYS A 47 -9.04 22.81 0.75
C LYS A 47 -9.94 21.68 1.24
N TYR A 48 -9.50 20.43 1.03
CA TYR A 48 -10.28 19.24 1.38
C TYR A 48 -9.89 18.66 2.74
N LYS A 49 -8.80 19.16 3.34
CA LYS A 49 -8.15 18.64 4.54
C LYS A 49 -7.73 17.18 4.38
N GLU A 50 -7.30 16.81 3.19
CA GLU A 50 -7.03 15.41 2.82
C GLU A 50 -5.53 15.16 2.57
N ILE A 51 -5.05 13.99 2.97
CA ILE A 51 -3.71 13.48 2.66
C ILE A 51 -3.78 11.98 2.37
N TYR A 52 -2.85 11.43 1.57
CA TYR A 52 -2.83 10.00 1.28
C TYR A 52 -2.70 9.15 2.56
N PHE A 53 -3.56 8.15 2.72
CA PHE A 53 -3.60 7.28 3.90
C PHE A 53 -2.26 6.60 4.21
N GLY A 54 -1.51 6.23 3.17
CA GLY A 54 -0.18 5.61 3.33
C GLY A 54 0.86 6.51 4.01
N LEU A 55 0.60 7.82 4.15
CA LEU A 55 1.48 8.77 4.84
C LEU A 55 1.19 8.87 6.34
N PHE A 56 0.20 8.14 6.85
CA PHE A 56 -0.19 8.21 8.26
C PHE A 56 0.97 7.98 9.27
N PRO A 57 1.90 7.03 9.07
CA PRO A 57 3.07 6.91 9.96
C PRO A 57 3.90 8.20 10.04
N TYR A 58 4.06 8.90 8.91
CA TYR A 58 4.77 10.18 8.87
C TYR A 58 3.99 11.31 9.53
N ILE A 59 2.65 11.27 9.51
CA ILE A 59 1.81 12.23 10.24
C ILE A 59 2.01 12.04 11.75
N LYS A 60 2.10 10.78 12.23
CA LYS A 60 2.42 10.51 13.63
C LYS A 60 3.77 11.08 14.03
N SER A 61 4.82 10.81 13.26
CA SER A 61 6.15 11.38 13.53
C SER A 61 6.14 12.91 13.50
N PHE A 62 5.46 13.51 12.52
CA PHE A 62 5.29 14.96 12.43
C PHE A 62 4.63 15.55 13.70
N ALA A 63 3.59 14.90 14.21
CA ALA A 63 2.86 15.35 15.39
C ALA A 63 3.68 15.16 16.67
N GLU A 64 4.31 14.00 16.85
CA GLU A 64 5.14 13.66 18.00
C GLU A 64 6.31 14.65 18.15
N GLU A 65 7.04 14.93 17.06
CA GLU A 65 8.15 15.90 17.03
C GLU A 65 7.73 17.32 17.44
N ARG A 66 6.45 17.67 17.26
CA ARG A 66 5.89 19.00 17.52
C ARG A 66 5.04 19.07 18.78
N GLY A 67 4.91 17.96 19.51
CA GLY A 67 4.08 17.87 20.71
C GLY A 67 2.57 17.93 20.44
N TYR A 68 2.13 17.60 19.23
CA TYR A 68 0.70 17.49 18.91
C TYR A 68 0.17 16.12 19.32
N ASN A 69 -1.01 16.10 19.93
CA ASN A 69 -1.73 14.87 20.21
C ASN A 69 -2.60 14.49 19.01
N ILE A 70 -2.55 13.21 18.60
CA ILE A 70 -3.40 12.67 17.54
C ILE A 70 -4.52 11.86 18.18
N VAL A 71 -5.75 12.13 17.75
CA VAL A 71 -6.91 11.27 18.00
C VAL A 71 -7.27 10.60 16.68
N CYS A 72 -7.12 9.28 16.62
CA CYS A 72 -7.37 8.50 15.43
C CYS A 72 -8.85 8.13 15.32
N GLY A 73 -9.42 8.24 14.12
CA GLY A 73 -10.71 7.65 13.80
C GLY A 73 -10.64 6.12 13.81
N GLU A 74 -11.81 5.50 13.78
CA GLU A 74 -11.95 4.05 13.59
C GLU A 74 -11.26 3.64 12.27
N ASP A 75 -10.62 2.46 12.26
CA ASP A 75 -9.91 1.87 11.11
C ASP A 75 -8.70 2.66 10.56
N VAL A 76 -8.21 3.70 11.25
CA VAL A 76 -6.97 4.40 10.86
C VAL A 76 -5.73 3.64 11.34
N GLU A 77 -5.73 3.20 12.59
CA GLU A 77 -4.68 2.36 13.16
C GLU A 77 -5.05 0.89 13.00
N ILE A 78 -4.56 0.29 11.93
CA ILE A 78 -4.83 -1.11 11.62
C ILE A 78 -3.74 -1.97 12.23
N ASP A 79 -4.11 -2.82 13.18
CA ASP A 79 -3.28 -3.92 13.69
C ASP A 79 -4.16 -5.15 13.89
N ASN A 80 -4.38 -5.89 12.80
CA ASN A 80 -5.22 -7.07 12.82
C ASN A 80 -4.53 -8.20 13.59
N LYS A 81 -5.31 -8.90 14.43
CA LYS A 81 -4.84 -10.12 15.09
C LYS A 81 -4.74 -11.26 14.08
N VAL A 82 -3.55 -11.46 13.53
CA VAL A 82 -3.24 -12.52 12.57
C VAL A 82 -2.23 -13.49 13.17
N ASP A 83 -2.59 -14.76 13.26
CA ASP A 83 -1.68 -15.82 13.72
C ASP A 83 -0.76 -16.28 12.57
N LYS A 84 0.56 -16.16 12.78
CA LYS A 84 1.57 -16.51 11.79
C LYS A 84 1.55 -18.00 11.42
N THR A 85 1.26 -18.89 12.37
CA THR A 85 1.19 -20.34 12.12
C THR A 85 0.01 -20.70 11.22
N ILE A 86 -1.11 -19.96 11.35
CA ILE A 86 -2.26 -20.10 10.47
C ILE A 86 -1.90 -19.59 9.06
N VAL A 87 -1.21 -18.45 8.97
CA VAL A 87 -0.72 -17.92 7.68
C VAL A 87 0.21 -18.90 6.98
N GLU A 88 1.13 -19.54 7.71
CA GLU A 88 2.03 -20.55 7.13
C GLU A 88 1.25 -21.76 6.60
N LYS A 89 0.30 -22.28 7.39
CA LYS A 89 -0.55 -23.41 6.96
C LYS A 89 -1.37 -23.05 5.72
N PHE A 90 -1.99 -21.87 5.72
CA PHE A 90 -2.73 -21.33 4.59
C PHE A 90 -1.85 -21.22 3.34
N ALA A 91 -0.68 -20.59 3.47
CA ALA A 91 0.21 -20.39 2.33
C ALA A 91 0.69 -21.73 1.74
N ASN A 92 0.98 -22.72 2.58
CA ASN A 92 1.35 -24.07 2.12
C ASN A 92 0.20 -24.87 1.50
N SER A 93 -1.07 -24.46 1.68
CA SER A 93 -2.23 -25.18 1.15
C SER A 93 -2.74 -24.65 -0.21
N LEU A 94 -2.05 -23.71 -0.85
CA LEU A 94 -2.60 -23.02 -2.03
C LEU A 94 -2.49 -23.77 -3.36
N GLY A 95 -1.75 -24.88 -3.41
CA GLY A 95 -1.65 -25.78 -4.57
C GLY A 95 -0.28 -25.84 -5.24
N GLN A 96 0.69 -25.05 -4.78
CA GLN A 96 2.07 -25.10 -5.27
C GLN A 96 2.79 -26.39 -4.86
N SER A 97 3.78 -26.81 -5.65
CA SER A 97 4.58 -28.02 -5.40
C SER A 97 5.74 -27.84 -4.41
N PHE A 98 5.97 -26.62 -3.93
CA PHE A 98 7.08 -26.28 -3.04
C PHE A 98 6.59 -25.81 -1.67
N LYS A 99 7.42 -25.99 -0.65
CA LYS A 99 7.19 -25.40 0.67
C LYS A 99 7.44 -23.89 0.62
N VAL A 100 6.53 -23.12 1.21
CA VAL A 100 6.66 -21.66 1.32
C VAL A 100 7.84 -21.31 2.21
N ARG A 101 8.63 -20.30 1.81
CA ARG A 101 9.80 -19.85 2.57
C ARG A 101 9.39 -18.92 3.71
N ASP A 102 10.15 -18.93 4.80
CA ASP A 102 9.84 -18.17 6.02
C ASP A 102 9.64 -16.68 5.75
N TYR A 103 10.50 -16.04 4.94
CA TYR A 103 10.36 -14.63 4.60
C TYR A 103 9.12 -14.32 3.74
N GLN A 104 8.60 -15.32 2.99
CA GLN A 104 7.34 -15.16 2.25
C GLN A 104 6.16 -15.25 3.22
N VAL A 105 6.22 -16.15 4.21
CA VAL A 105 5.25 -16.21 5.32
C VAL A 105 5.24 -14.89 6.08
N ASP A 106 6.41 -14.34 6.41
CA ASP A 106 6.55 -13.04 7.07
C ASP A 106 5.92 -11.91 6.27
N ALA A 107 6.18 -11.88 4.95
CA ALA A 107 5.61 -10.87 4.07
C ALA A 107 4.07 -10.96 4.02
N ILE A 108 3.51 -12.16 3.89
CA ILE A 108 2.06 -12.37 3.86
C ILE A 108 1.46 -11.99 5.22
N HIS A 109 2.04 -12.47 6.32
CA HIS A 109 1.60 -12.17 7.69
C HIS A 109 1.58 -10.66 7.95
N HIS A 110 2.67 -9.97 7.61
CA HIS A 110 2.78 -8.52 7.75
C HIS A 110 1.73 -7.79 6.93
N SER A 111 1.51 -8.17 5.67
CA SER A 111 0.48 -7.56 4.82
C SER A 111 -0.94 -7.76 5.36
N LEU A 112 -1.27 -8.95 5.88
CA LEU A 112 -2.59 -9.22 6.46
C LEU A 112 -2.80 -8.50 7.80
N ARG A 113 -1.73 -8.29 8.57
CA ARG A 113 -1.77 -7.56 9.85
C ARG A 113 -2.09 -6.08 9.65
N PHE A 114 -1.52 -5.43 8.64
CA PHE A 114 -1.59 -3.98 8.46
C PHE A 114 -2.48 -3.50 7.31
N ASN A 115 -3.02 -4.40 6.48
CA ASN A 115 -3.82 -4.16 5.27
C ASN A 115 -3.14 -3.36 4.13
N ARG A 116 -2.22 -2.42 4.45
CA ARG A 116 -1.48 -1.61 3.50
C ARG A 116 0.00 -1.60 3.88
N THR A 117 0.83 -2.17 3.01
CA THR A 117 2.25 -2.36 3.30
C THR A 117 3.10 -2.09 2.07
N LEU A 118 4.30 -1.54 2.27
CA LEU A 118 5.36 -1.52 1.26
C LEU A 118 6.35 -2.65 1.58
N LEU A 119 6.35 -3.69 0.76
CA LEU A 119 7.26 -4.83 0.94
C LEU A 119 8.51 -4.64 0.10
N LEU A 120 9.67 -4.43 0.76
CA LEU A 120 10.97 -4.44 0.09
C LEU A 120 11.43 -5.88 -0.08
N SER A 121 11.51 -6.35 -1.32
CA SER A 121 11.91 -7.73 -1.60
C SER A 121 12.78 -7.82 -2.87
N PRO A 122 13.97 -8.45 -2.80
CA PRO A 122 14.92 -8.49 -3.91
C PRO A 122 14.37 -9.29 -5.11
N THR A 123 14.90 -9.06 -6.31
CA THR A 123 14.56 -9.86 -7.49
C THR A 123 14.85 -11.34 -7.23
N ALA A 124 14.05 -12.23 -7.81
CA ALA A 124 14.11 -13.69 -7.63
C ALA A 124 13.74 -14.23 -6.22
N SER A 125 13.24 -13.42 -5.30
CA SER A 125 12.72 -13.88 -3.99
C SER A 125 11.37 -14.60 -4.05
N GLY A 126 10.78 -14.82 -5.23
CA GLY A 126 9.44 -15.39 -5.34
C GLY A 126 8.32 -14.43 -4.89
N LYS A 127 8.44 -13.14 -5.26
CA LYS A 127 7.39 -12.13 -5.04
C LYS A 127 6.04 -12.51 -5.63
N SER A 128 6.03 -13.18 -6.79
CA SER A 128 4.80 -13.62 -7.45
C SER A 128 3.98 -14.54 -6.55
N PHE A 129 4.63 -15.41 -5.77
CA PHE A 129 3.94 -16.26 -4.80
C PHE A 129 3.33 -15.48 -3.62
N ILE A 130 4.03 -14.46 -3.10
CA ILE A 130 3.48 -13.59 -2.05
C ILE A 130 2.20 -12.89 -2.56
N ILE A 131 2.25 -12.34 -3.77
CA ILE A 131 1.11 -11.68 -4.42
C ILE A 131 -0.03 -12.69 -4.62
N TYR A 132 0.27 -13.89 -5.11
CA TYR A 132 -0.70 -14.97 -5.29
C TYR A 132 -1.43 -15.31 -3.99
N ALA A 133 -0.69 -15.51 -2.89
CA ALA A 133 -1.28 -15.84 -1.59
C ALA A 133 -2.21 -14.75 -1.08
N LEU A 134 -1.83 -13.48 -1.22
CA LEU A 134 -2.67 -12.35 -0.86
C LEU A 134 -3.93 -12.28 -1.74
N ILE A 135 -3.80 -12.46 -3.06
CA ILE A 135 -4.96 -12.48 -3.96
C ILE A 135 -5.89 -13.64 -3.63
N ARG A 136 -5.37 -14.84 -3.32
CA ARG A 136 -6.19 -15.99 -2.88
C ARG A 136 -6.95 -15.69 -1.60
N TYR A 137 -6.29 -15.08 -0.62
CA TYR A 137 -6.92 -14.67 0.63
C TYR A 137 -8.06 -13.67 0.39
N TYR A 138 -7.79 -12.57 -0.32
CA TYR A 138 -8.79 -11.53 -0.55
C TYR A 138 -9.92 -11.99 -1.50
N THR A 139 -9.64 -12.84 -2.49
CA THR A 139 -10.68 -13.43 -3.35
C THR A 139 -11.64 -14.28 -2.53
N HIS A 140 -11.13 -15.03 -1.55
CA HIS A 140 -11.98 -15.81 -0.65
C HIS A 140 -12.80 -14.91 0.28
N LEU A 141 -12.18 -13.88 0.86
CA LEU A 141 -12.84 -12.92 1.75
C LEU A 141 -13.98 -12.17 1.04
N LEU A 142 -13.78 -11.82 -0.23
CA LEU A 142 -14.69 -11.00 -1.04
C LEU A 142 -15.69 -11.84 -1.87
N LYS A 143 -15.76 -13.16 -1.65
CA LYS A 143 -16.56 -14.07 -2.50
C LYS A 143 -18.05 -13.71 -2.57
N ASP A 144 -18.58 -13.12 -1.49
CA ASP A 144 -19.99 -12.74 -1.35
C ASP A 144 -20.21 -11.24 -1.71
N GLU A 145 -19.17 -10.56 -2.18
CA GLU A 145 -19.20 -9.15 -2.61
C GLU A 145 -19.01 -9.04 -4.13
N PRO A 146 -20.07 -9.15 -4.95
CA PRO A 146 -19.95 -9.27 -6.41
C PRO A 146 -19.33 -8.05 -7.11
N LYS A 147 -19.26 -6.91 -6.42
CA LYS A 147 -18.65 -5.66 -6.91
C LYS A 147 -17.18 -5.52 -6.50
N SER A 148 -16.67 -6.39 -5.64
CA SER A 148 -15.32 -6.32 -5.11
C SER A 148 -14.38 -7.21 -5.93
N ARG A 149 -13.20 -6.68 -6.28
CA ARG A 149 -12.21 -7.34 -7.15
C ARG A 149 -10.80 -7.03 -6.65
N CYS A 150 -9.88 -7.98 -6.86
CA CYS A 150 -8.44 -7.72 -6.71
C CYS A 150 -7.88 -7.16 -8.03
N LEU A 151 -7.13 -6.07 -7.96
CA LEU A 151 -6.40 -5.49 -9.10
C LEU A 151 -4.90 -5.67 -8.90
N LEU A 152 -4.25 -6.37 -9.82
CA LEU A 152 -2.80 -6.48 -9.89
C LEU A 152 -2.28 -5.64 -11.06
N ILE A 153 -1.39 -4.70 -10.77
CA ILE A 153 -0.74 -3.86 -11.78
C ILE A 153 0.72 -4.29 -11.91
N VAL A 154 1.16 -4.54 -13.14
CA VAL A 154 2.55 -4.87 -13.48
C VAL A 154 3.08 -3.96 -14.59
N PRO A 155 4.40 -3.75 -14.70
CA PRO A 155 4.98 -2.79 -15.65
C PRO A 155 4.77 -3.06 -17.15
N THR A 156 4.67 -4.33 -17.56
CA THR A 156 4.64 -4.72 -18.99
C THR A 156 3.65 -5.86 -19.23
N THR A 157 3.22 -6.02 -20.49
CA THR A 157 2.37 -7.14 -20.92
C THR A 157 3.04 -8.50 -20.74
N SER A 158 4.35 -8.59 -21.01
CA SER A 158 5.11 -9.82 -20.75
C SER A 158 5.06 -10.24 -19.27
N LEU A 159 5.08 -9.28 -18.33
CA LEU A 159 4.89 -9.59 -16.92
C LEU A 159 3.45 -10.01 -16.59
N VAL A 160 2.45 -9.58 -17.35
CA VAL A 160 1.07 -10.09 -17.20
C VAL A 160 1.02 -11.58 -17.53
N GLU A 161 1.58 -11.98 -18.67
CA GLU A 161 1.64 -13.38 -19.11
C GLU A 161 2.44 -14.25 -18.13
N GLN A 162 3.57 -13.73 -17.64
CA GLN A 162 4.36 -14.39 -16.61
C GLN A 162 3.55 -14.59 -15.33
N MET A 163 2.88 -13.56 -14.83
CA MET A 163 2.05 -13.66 -13.61
C MET A 163 0.90 -14.65 -13.77
N TYR A 164 0.26 -14.70 -14.94
CA TYR A 164 -0.78 -15.67 -15.25
C TYR A 164 -0.24 -17.12 -15.22
N THR A 165 0.91 -17.35 -15.84
CA THR A 165 1.58 -18.65 -15.85
C THR A 165 2.01 -19.09 -14.44
N ASP A 166 2.60 -18.18 -13.67
CA ASP A 166 2.96 -18.40 -12.27
C ASP A 166 1.73 -18.80 -11.44
N PHE A 167 0.62 -18.05 -11.57
CA PHE A 167 -0.61 -18.31 -10.81
C PHE A 167 -1.21 -19.67 -11.16
N LYS A 168 -1.23 -20.03 -12.45
CA LYS A 168 -1.63 -21.37 -12.89
C LYS A 168 -0.76 -22.44 -12.22
N SER A 169 0.57 -22.25 -12.22
CA SER A 169 1.52 -23.20 -11.60
C SER A 169 1.37 -23.33 -10.08
N TYR A 170 0.82 -22.32 -9.41
CA TYR A 170 0.55 -22.33 -7.97
C TYR A 170 -0.82 -22.90 -7.61
N GLY A 171 -1.64 -23.29 -8.61
CA GLY A 171 -2.95 -23.91 -8.39
C GLY A 171 -4.15 -22.99 -8.65
N TRP A 172 -3.98 -21.86 -9.34
CA TRP A 172 -5.13 -21.07 -9.82
C TRP A 172 -5.85 -21.82 -10.96
N ASN A 173 -7.18 -21.95 -10.86
CA ASN A 173 -7.98 -22.44 -11.96
C ASN A 173 -8.18 -21.33 -12.99
N VAL A 174 -7.51 -21.46 -14.13
CA VAL A 174 -7.52 -20.46 -15.21
C VAL A 174 -8.51 -20.77 -16.34
N GLU A 175 -9.22 -21.89 -16.26
CA GLU A 175 -10.13 -22.39 -17.31
C GLU A 175 -11.60 -22.02 -17.06
N ASN A 176 -11.85 -21.01 -16.22
CA ASN A 176 -13.18 -20.48 -15.93
C ASN A 176 -13.44 -19.13 -16.60
#